data_AF-R7UKT5-F1
#
_entry.id   AF-R7UKT5-F1
#
_cell.length_a   1.000
_cell.length_b   1.000
_cell.length_c   1.000
_cell.angle_alpha   90.00
_cell.angle_beta   90.00
_cell.angle_gamma   90.00
#
_symmetry.space_group_name_H-M   'P 1'
#
loop_
_entity.id
_entity.type
_entity.pdbx_description
1 polymer ?
#
loop_
_entity_poly.entity_id
_entity_poly.type
_entity_poly.pdbx_seq_one_letter_code
_entity_poly.pdbx_strand_id
1 'polypeptide(L)'
;MYVHDLNTRCKIFGGLFLVLTSSLAFIYYQKWSQLYSLLCVPAVSSAPSVLSVSSVPSVPSVSTRKHWITFQEVGGIGNDLFNFAISMQFAKTHDMDFVIARNLKMLTAFDINNITTYTSINEMPENYTVIRERNYFDCKYDASFSDRFVGLTSKGAVIFGYFQSWKYFTDIQSHLRGSLNFKPHVEATASEFIRGEVTKHTNLDDGQYILI
;
A
#
# COMPACT_ATOMS: atom_id res chain seq x y z
N MET A 1 -22.11 -5.53 -44.83
CA MET A 1 -22.68 -6.20 -43.65
C MET A 1 -21.54 -6.59 -42.73
N TYR A 2 -21.07 -5.66 -41.89
CA TYR A 2 -20.14 -5.90 -40.76
C TYR A 2 -20.18 -4.64 -39.88
N VAL A 3 -21.12 -4.60 -38.94
CA VAL A 3 -21.15 -3.61 -37.84
C VAL A 3 -21.54 -4.35 -36.57
N HIS A 4 -20.57 -5.03 -35.99
CA HIS A 4 -20.53 -5.50 -34.59
C HIS A 4 -19.02 -5.73 -34.39
N ASP A 5 -18.29 -4.93 -33.61
CA ASP A 5 -18.15 -5.18 -32.17
C ASP A 5 -17.25 -4.08 -31.53
N LEU A 6 -17.74 -2.84 -31.49
CA LEU A 6 -17.11 -1.74 -30.73
C LEU A 6 -17.72 -1.57 -29.33
N ASN A 7 -18.81 -2.28 -29.03
CA ASN A 7 -19.60 -2.06 -27.81
C ASN A 7 -19.06 -2.84 -26.59
N THR A 8 -18.16 -3.81 -26.81
CA THR A 8 -17.62 -4.65 -25.73
C THR A 8 -16.38 -4.02 -25.08
N ARG A 9 -15.62 -3.18 -25.81
CA ARG A 9 -14.41 -2.52 -25.28
C ARG A 9 -14.70 -1.31 -24.38
N CYS A 10 -15.82 -0.60 -24.58
CA CYS A 10 -16.19 0.54 -23.72
C CYS A 10 -16.63 0.13 -22.30
N LYS A 11 -17.19 -1.07 -22.10
CA LYS A 11 -17.68 -1.50 -20.78
C LYS A 11 -16.55 -1.89 -19.82
N ILE A 12 -15.44 -2.40 -20.35
CA ILE A 12 -14.26 -2.79 -19.54
C ILE A 12 -13.48 -1.55 -19.08
N PHE A 13 -13.37 -0.52 -19.92
CA PHE A 13 -12.71 0.74 -19.53
C PHE A 13 -13.55 1.60 -18.57
N GLY A 14 -14.89 1.63 -18.73
CA GLY A 14 -15.77 2.36 -17.80
C GLY A 14 -15.75 1.82 -16.37
N GLY A 15 -15.64 0.49 -16.19
CA GLY A 15 -15.55 -0.13 -14.87
C GLY A 15 -14.21 0.12 -14.17
N LEU A 16 -13.09 0.11 -14.91
CA LEU A 16 -11.76 0.40 -14.36
C LEU A 16 -11.63 1.89 -13.97
N PHE A 17 -12.27 2.79 -14.73
CA PHE A 17 -12.28 4.23 -14.46
C PHE A 17 -13.11 4.60 -13.22
N LEU A 18 -14.23 3.92 -12.95
CA LEU A 18 -15.06 4.18 -11.77
C LEU A 18 -14.45 3.66 -10.44
N VAL A 19 -13.71 2.55 -10.48
CA VAL A 19 -13.03 2.00 -9.29
C VAL A 19 -11.77 2.81 -8.96
N LEU A 20 -11.04 3.28 -9.97
CA LEU A 20 -9.89 4.15 -9.78
C LEU A 20 -10.30 5.56 -9.36
N THR A 21 -11.36 6.14 -9.92
CA THR A 21 -11.79 7.49 -9.54
C THR A 21 -12.40 7.55 -8.15
N SER A 22 -13.15 6.55 -7.66
CA SER A 22 -13.68 6.62 -6.28
C SER A 22 -12.59 6.44 -5.20
N SER A 23 -11.59 5.58 -5.45
CA SER A 23 -10.50 5.33 -4.49
C SER A 23 -9.39 6.39 -4.59
N LEU A 24 -9.05 6.85 -5.81
CA LEU A 24 -8.08 7.93 -6.00
C LEU A 24 -8.69 9.31 -5.74
N ALA A 25 -9.99 9.56 -6.00
CA ALA A 25 -10.62 10.82 -5.62
C ALA A 25 -10.69 10.96 -4.10
N PHE A 26 -10.88 9.89 -3.34
CA PHE A 26 -10.80 9.96 -1.86
C PHE A 26 -9.37 10.29 -1.39
N ILE A 27 -8.34 9.76 -2.07
CA ILE A 27 -6.93 10.09 -1.83
C ILE A 27 -6.60 11.53 -2.24
N TYR A 28 -7.16 12.03 -3.36
CA TYR A 28 -6.97 13.40 -3.85
C TYR A 28 -7.70 14.43 -2.98
N TYR A 29 -8.92 14.12 -2.53
CA TYR A 29 -9.73 14.99 -1.69
C TYR A 29 -9.07 15.22 -0.31
N GLN A 30 -8.41 14.19 0.24
CA GLN A 30 -7.64 14.36 1.47
C GLN A 30 -6.34 15.17 1.27
N LYS A 31 -5.66 15.04 0.12
CA LYS A 31 -4.47 15.86 -0.22
C LYS A 31 -4.83 17.35 -0.28
N TRP A 32 -6.03 17.68 -0.75
CA TRP A 32 -6.57 19.04 -0.78
C TRP A 32 -6.88 19.61 0.63
N SER A 33 -7.36 18.78 1.56
CA SER A 33 -7.65 19.22 2.94
C SER A 33 -6.39 19.51 3.77
N GLN A 34 -5.29 18.79 3.54
CA GLN A 34 -4.05 19.01 4.29
C GLN A 34 -3.27 20.24 3.82
N LEU A 35 -3.35 20.58 2.52
CA LEU A 35 -2.80 21.85 2.00
C LEU A 35 -3.49 23.07 2.63
N TYR A 36 -4.78 22.97 2.97
CA TYR A 36 -5.50 24.02 3.70
C TYR A 36 -5.05 24.17 5.16
N SER A 37 -4.67 23.07 5.84
CA SER A 37 -4.18 23.13 7.23
C SER A 37 -2.76 23.67 7.37
N LEU A 38 -1.93 23.59 6.33
CA LEU A 38 -0.57 24.12 6.32
C LEU A 38 -0.51 25.65 6.19
N LEU A 39 -1.60 26.30 5.77
CA LEU A 39 -1.68 27.75 5.66
C LEU A 39 -2.01 28.47 6.99
N CYS A 40 -2.25 27.71 8.06
CA CYS A 40 -2.56 28.24 9.38
C CYS A 40 -1.76 27.52 10.47
N VAL A 41 -0.45 27.79 10.56
CA VAL A 41 0.35 27.37 11.73
C VAL A 41 0.71 28.60 12.56
N PRO A 42 0.25 28.71 13.83
CA PRO A 42 0.77 29.70 14.75
C PRO A 42 2.19 29.31 15.19
N ALA A 43 3.07 30.32 15.27
CA ALA A 43 4.46 30.16 15.67
C ALA A 43 4.57 29.60 17.10
N VAL A 44 5.20 28.43 17.25
CA VAL A 44 5.52 27.85 18.56
C VAL A 44 6.96 28.19 18.93
N SER A 45 7.08 28.92 20.04
CA SER A 45 8.33 29.30 20.69
C SER A 45 8.97 28.09 21.38
N SER A 46 10.27 27.90 21.14
CA SER A 46 11.10 26.85 21.72
C SER A 46 11.76 27.29 23.02
N ALA A 47 11.84 26.38 23.98
CA ALA A 47 12.78 26.44 25.10
C ALA A 47 13.41 25.04 25.29
N PRO A 48 14.73 24.95 25.56
CA PRO A 48 15.41 23.67 25.78
C PRO A 48 15.54 23.37 27.27
N SER A 49 15.47 22.10 27.66
CA SER A 49 16.09 21.62 28.90
C SER A 49 16.47 20.16 28.80
N VAL A 50 17.79 19.97 28.86
CA VAL A 50 18.57 18.73 28.95
C VAL A 50 18.40 18.15 30.35
N LEU A 51 18.24 16.84 30.49
CA LEU A 51 19.00 16.03 31.47
C LEU A 51 19.05 14.56 31.01
N SER A 52 20.27 14.12 30.77
CA SER A 52 20.68 12.79 30.33
C SER A 52 20.73 11.83 31.53
N VAL A 53 19.92 10.76 31.50
CA VAL A 53 20.06 9.62 32.39
C VAL A 53 20.79 8.52 31.61
N SER A 54 22.02 8.22 32.03
CA SER A 54 22.82 7.14 31.46
C SER A 54 22.24 5.79 31.89
N SER A 55 21.46 5.17 31.00
CA SER A 55 20.96 3.81 31.17
C SER A 55 22.03 2.81 30.74
N VAL A 56 22.34 1.89 31.65
CA VAL A 56 23.20 0.72 31.45
C VAL A 56 22.81 -0.03 30.16
N PRO A 57 23.75 -0.39 29.27
CA PRO A 57 23.44 -1.19 28.08
C PRO A 57 22.99 -2.59 28.52
N SER A 58 21.68 -2.81 28.51
CA SER A 58 21.09 -4.14 28.63
C SER A 58 21.63 -5.00 27.49
N VAL A 59 22.29 -6.11 27.85
CA VAL A 59 22.72 -7.16 26.91
C VAL A 59 21.55 -7.47 25.97
N PRO A 60 21.72 -7.38 24.64
CA PRO A 60 20.64 -7.69 23.71
C PRO A 60 20.22 -9.14 23.93
N SER A 61 19.04 -9.33 24.51
CA SER A 61 18.43 -10.64 24.66
C SER A 61 18.38 -11.28 23.28
N VAL A 62 19.03 -12.44 23.14
CA VAL A 62 19.01 -13.24 21.91
C VAL A 62 17.56 -13.46 21.51
N SER A 63 17.12 -12.72 20.50
CA SER A 63 15.75 -12.76 19.99
C SER A 63 15.43 -14.16 19.52
N THR A 64 14.65 -14.89 20.31
CA THR A 64 14.06 -16.17 19.96
C THR A 64 13.14 -15.97 18.75
N ARG A 65 13.54 -16.53 17.59
CA ARG A 65 12.81 -16.62 16.31
C ARG A 65 11.90 -15.43 15.98
N LYS A 66 12.37 -14.54 15.11
CA LYS A 66 11.53 -13.50 14.53
C LYS A 66 10.37 -14.12 13.74
N HIS A 67 9.15 -13.85 14.20
CA HIS A 67 7.93 -14.21 13.50
C HIS A 67 7.74 -13.27 12.31
N TRP A 68 7.17 -13.77 11.22
CA TRP A 68 7.07 -13.02 9.98
C TRP A 68 5.66 -13.08 9.39
N ILE A 69 5.29 -12.02 8.67
CA ILE A 69 4.07 -11.95 7.85
C ILE A 69 4.48 -11.63 6.42
N THR A 70 3.86 -12.33 5.46
CA THR A 70 3.94 -12.02 4.03
C THR A 70 2.57 -12.13 3.38
N PHE A 71 2.50 -11.89 2.08
CA PHE A 71 1.31 -12.15 1.29
C PHE A 71 1.62 -12.93 0.02
N GLN A 72 0.59 -13.57 -0.52
CA GLN A 72 0.62 -14.21 -1.82
C GLN A 72 -0.07 -13.31 -2.85
N GLU A 73 0.50 -13.26 -4.06
CA GLU A 73 -0.10 -12.52 -5.17
C GLU A 73 -1.45 -13.11 -5.58
N VAL A 74 -2.41 -12.22 -5.81
CA VAL A 74 -3.74 -12.59 -6.29
C VAL A 74 -4.22 -11.53 -7.25
N GLY A 75 -4.55 -11.92 -8.49
CA GLY A 75 -5.05 -10.98 -9.48
C GLY A 75 -3.97 -10.08 -10.07
N GLY A 76 -4.17 -8.76 -9.99
CA GLY A 76 -3.29 -7.74 -10.56
C GLY A 76 -2.70 -6.81 -9.51
N ILE A 77 -1.85 -5.87 -9.96
CA ILE A 77 -1.04 -5.01 -9.08
C ILE A 77 -1.85 -4.23 -8.03
N GLY A 78 -3.07 -3.80 -8.36
CA GLY A 78 -3.95 -3.14 -7.41
C GLY A 78 -4.29 -4.03 -6.23
N ASN A 79 -4.57 -5.31 -6.47
CA ASN A 79 -4.85 -6.28 -5.42
C ASN A 79 -3.58 -6.67 -4.65
N ASP A 80 -2.42 -6.72 -5.31
CA ASP A 80 -1.13 -6.92 -4.62
C ASP A 80 -0.83 -5.77 -3.66
N LEU A 81 -1.14 -4.52 -4.03
CA LEU A 81 -1.03 -3.36 -3.14
C LEU A 81 -1.96 -3.46 -1.93
N PHE A 82 -3.17 -3.99 -2.11
CA PHE A 82 -4.09 -4.26 -1.01
C PHE A 82 -3.55 -5.32 -0.04
N ASN A 83 -3.03 -6.43 -0.58
CA ASN A 83 -2.41 -7.51 0.18
C ASN A 83 -1.12 -7.04 0.90
N PHE A 84 -0.31 -6.23 0.25
CA PHE A 84 0.87 -5.59 0.84
C PHE A 84 0.48 -4.75 2.05
N ALA A 85 -0.51 -3.88 1.87
CA ALA A 85 -0.88 -2.92 2.89
C ALA A 85 -1.47 -3.57 4.14
N ILE A 86 -2.35 -4.57 3.95
CA ILE A 86 -2.93 -5.31 5.07
C ILE A 86 -1.85 -6.10 5.83
N SER A 87 -0.91 -6.71 5.11
CA SER A 87 0.18 -7.49 5.69
C SER A 87 1.13 -6.63 6.52
N MET A 88 1.48 -5.45 6.00
CA MET A 88 2.32 -4.50 6.73
C MET A 88 1.63 -4.01 8.01
N GLN A 89 0.32 -3.75 7.98
CA GLN A 89 -0.41 -3.34 9.17
C GLN A 89 -0.48 -4.45 10.22
N PHE A 90 -0.74 -5.69 9.80
CA PHE A 90 -0.77 -6.80 10.75
C PHE A 90 0.60 -7.08 11.33
N ALA A 91 1.66 -7.01 10.52
CA ALA A 91 3.01 -7.17 10.98
C ALA A 91 3.32 -6.16 12.10
N LYS A 92 2.98 -4.90 11.88
CA LYS A 92 3.11 -3.83 12.88
C LYS A 92 2.24 -4.07 14.13
N THR A 93 0.99 -4.49 13.95
CA THR A 93 0.03 -4.68 15.06
C THR A 93 0.43 -5.85 15.97
N HIS A 94 1.09 -6.87 15.43
CA HIS A 94 1.46 -8.09 16.14
C HIS A 94 2.95 -8.22 16.44
N ASP A 95 3.75 -7.15 16.24
CA ASP A 95 5.20 -7.15 16.44
C ASP A 95 5.91 -8.27 15.66
N MET A 96 5.54 -8.43 14.39
CA MET A 96 6.11 -9.40 13.46
C MET A 96 6.89 -8.68 12.36
N ASP A 97 7.91 -9.35 11.80
CA ASP A 97 8.64 -8.84 10.65
C ASP A 97 7.74 -8.90 9.41
N PHE A 98 7.56 -7.76 8.73
CA PHE A 98 6.94 -7.76 7.40
C PHE A 98 7.97 -8.11 6.34
N VAL A 99 7.67 -9.14 5.55
CA VAL A 99 8.60 -9.68 4.57
C VAL A 99 7.88 -9.91 3.24
N ILE A 100 8.59 -9.71 2.13
CA ILE A 100 8.02 -9.86 0.78
C ILE A 100 8.88 -10.76 -0.11
N ALA A 101 8.24 -11.48 -1.03
CA ALA A 101 8.95 -12.26 -2.04
C ALA A 101 9.55 -11.34 -3.13
N ARG A 102 10.73 -11.67 -3.65
CA ARG A 102 11.42 -10.87 -4.69
C ARG A 102 10.78 -10.94 -6.07
N ASN A 103 9.95 -11.95 -6.31
CA ASN A 103 9.33 -12.22 -7.61
C ASN A 103 7.94 -11.59 -7.77
N LEU A 104 7.53 -10.70 -6.85
CA LEU A 104 6.23 -10.05 -6.94
C LEU A 104 6.18 -9.08 -8.13
N LYS A 105 5.12 -9.15 -8.94
CA LYS A 105 4.81 -8.25 -10.05
C LYS A 105 4.81 -6.79 -9.61
N MET A 106 4.35 -6.48 -8.40
CA MET A 106 4.36 -5.09 -7.91
C MET A 106 5.79 -4.51 -7.86
N LEU A 107 6.81 -5.34 -7.65
CA LEU A 107 8.22 -4.92 -7.66
C LEU A 107 8.72 -4.52 -9.05
N THR A 108 7.95 -4.76 -10.11
CA THR A 108 8.25 -4.18 -11.43
C THR A 108 7.97 -2.69 -11.48
N ALA A 109 6.97 -2.22 -10.71
CA ALA A 109 6.51 -0.84 -10.75
C ALA A 109 6.99 0.01 -9.56
N PHE A 110 7.20 -0.64 -8.40
CA PHE A 110 7.54 0.04 -7.15
C PHE A 110 8.96 -0.28 -6.69
N ASP A 111 9.62 0.73 -6.15
CA ASP A 111 10.77 0.59 -5.28
C ASP A 111 10.29 0.59 -3.83
N ILE A 112 10.55 -0.52 -3.14
CA ILE A 112 10.05 -0.79 -1.80
C ILE A 112 11.21 -0.65 -0.82
N ASN A 113 11.33 0.54 -0.25
CA ASN A 113 12.38 0.86 0.71
C ASN A 113 12.04 0.30 2.10
N ASN A 114 13.08 -0.01 2.88
CA ASN A 114 12.97 -0.39 4.30
C ASN A 114 12.14 -1.66 4.59
N ILE A 115 11.98 -2.56 3.61
CA ILE A 115 11.29 -3.85 3.80
C ILE A 115 12.24 -5.00 3.47
N THR A 116 12.27 -6.00 4.36
CA THR A 116 13.08 -7.20 4.18
C THR A 116 12.50 -8.06 3.04
N THR A 117 13.34 -8.40 2.07
CA THR A 117 12.95 -9.22 0.91
C THR A 117 13.57 -10.62 0.97
N TYR A 118 12.80 -11.66 0.64
CA TYR A 118 13.27 -13.05 0.50
C TYR A 118 13.17 -13.51 -0.95
N THR A 119 14.00 -14.48 -1.34
CA THR A 119 14.04 -14.99 -2.73
C THR A 119 12.70 -15.62 -3.14
N SER A 120 12.05 -16.36 -2.24
CA SER A 120 10.78 -17.04 -2.50
C SER A 120 10.03 -17.39 -1.20
N ILE A 121 8.70 -17.52 -1.28
CA ILE A 121 7.86 -18.08 -0.21
C ILE A 121 8.28 -19.52 0.13
N ASN A 122 8.79 -20.27 -0.85
CA ASN A 122 9.24 -21.66 -0.64
C ASN A 122 10.51 -21.78 0.22
N GLU A 123 11.25 -20.69 0.42
CA GLU A 123 12.42 -20.63 1.29
C GLU A 123 12.06 -20.23 2.73
N MET A 124 10.79 -19.94 2.99
CA MET A 124 10.33 -19.58 4.32
C MET A 124 10.19 -20.83 5.21
N PRO A 125 10.35 -20.70 6.54
CA PRO A 125 10.18 -21.82 7.47
C PRO A 125 8.85 -22.55 7.25
N GLU A 126 8.88 -23.88 7.22
CA GLU A 126 7.72 -24.76 6.91
C GLU A 126 6.51 -24.59 7.85
N ASN A 127 6.65 -23.82 8.94
CA ASN A 127 5.60 -23.56 9.92
C ASN A 127 4.95 -22.19 9.71
N TYR A 128 4.07 -22.08 8.72
CA TYR A 128 3.23 -20.90 8.53
C TYR A 128 1.74 -21.23 8.47
N THR A 129 0.91 -20.23 8.73
CA THR A 129 -0.55 -20.31 8.61
C THR A 129 -0.99 -19.42 7.44
N VAL A 130 -1.84 -19.96 6.56
CA VAL A 130 -2.46 -19.15 5.50
C VAL A 130 -3.72 -18.51 6.06
N ILE A 131 -3.76 -17.18 6.01
CA ILE A 131 -4.89 -16.37 6.46
C ILE A 131 -5.63 -15.90 5.24
N ARG A 132 -6.84 -16.45 5.06
CA ARG A 132 -7.71 -16.13 3.93
C ARG A 132 -8.85 -15.23 4.37
N GLU A 133 -9.22 -14.28 3.53
CA GLU A 133 -10.53 -13.65 3.62
C GLU A 133 -11.60 -14.71 3.29
N ARG A 134 -12.61 -14.91 4.17
CA ARG A 134 -13.58 -16.03 4.03
C ARG A 134 -14.48 -15.88 2.81
N ASN A 135 -14.73 -14.63 2.44
CA ASN A 135 -15.87 -14.19 1.66
C ASN A 135 -15.38 -13.57 0.35
N TYR A 136 -14.70 -14.42 -0.43
CA TYR A 136 -14.11 -14.06 -1.72
C TYR A 136 -15.14 -13.51 -2.72
N PHE A 137 -16.43 -13.86 -2.56
CA PHE A 137 -17.47 -13.60 -3.56
C PHE A 137 -18.50 -12.55 -3.14
N ASP A 138 -18.66 -12.28 -1.85
CA ASP A 138 -19.81 -11.57 -1.32
C ASP A 138 -19.51 -10.12 -0.92
N CYS A 139 -18.27 -9.62 -1.12
CA CYS A 139 -17.81 -8.27 -0.75
C CYS A 139 -18.09 -7.88 0.72
N LYS A 140 -18.66 -8.82 1.49
CA LYS A 140 -19.22 -8.61 2.81
C LYS A 140 -18.06 -8.59 3.77
N TYR A 141 -18.00 -7.52 4.56
CA TYR A 141 -16.99 -7.39 5.59
C TYR A 141 -17.03 -8.59 6.53
N ASP A 142 -15.90 -9.26 6.63
CA ASP A 142 -15.66 -10.31 7.58
C ASP A 142 -15.19 -9.68 8.89
N ALA A 143 -16.13 -9.36 9.77
CA ALA A 143 -15.83 -8.77 11.07
C ALA A 143 -14.94 -9.69 11.95
N SER A 144 -14.92 -10.99 11.64
CA SER A 144 -14.05 -11.97 12.32
C SER A 144 -12.65 -12.06 11.71
N PHE A 145 -12.32 -11.21 10.73
CA PHE A 145 -11.04 -11.29 10.05
C PHE A 145 -9.87 -11.00 11.00
N SER A 146 -10.00 -9.99 11.87
CA SER A 146 -9.02 -9.70 12.93
C SER A 146 -8.82 -10.87 13.90
N ASP A 147 -9.89 -11.60 14.20
CA ASP A 147 -9.85 -12.71 15.15
C ASP A 147 -8.99 -13.87 14.66
N ARG A 148 -8.74 -13.96 13.34
CA ARG A 148 -7.86 -14.98 12.74
C ARG A 148 -6.39 -14.73 12.99
N PHE A 149 -6.05 -13.53 13.44
CA PHE A 149 -4.69 -13.17 13.79
C PHE A 149 -4.38 -13.45 15.27
N VAL A 150 -5.40 -13.79 16.06
CA VAL A 150 -5.24 -14.21 17.45
C VAL A 150 -4.49 -15.55 17.48
N GLY A 151 -3.32 -15.57 18.11
CA GLY A 151 -2.48 -16.78 18.25
C GLY A 151 -1.42 -17.00 17.17
N LEU A 152 -1.21 -16.05 16.25
CA LEU A 152 -0.12 -16.11 15.26
C LEU A 152 1.28 -15.93 15.86
N THR A 153 1.38 -15.58 17.14
CA THR A 153 2.62 -15.25 17.86
C THR A 153 3.66 -16.37 17.93
N SER A 154 3.40 -17.55 17.33
CA SER A 154 4.33 -18.68 17.29
C SER A 154 4.70 -19.17 15.89
N LYS A 155 4.08 -18.64 14.83
CA LYS A 155 4.23 -19.14 13.43
C LYS A 155 4.37 -17.99 12.44
N GLY A 156 4.88 -18.30 11.25
CA GLY A 156 4.77 -17.37 10.12
C GLY A 156 3.33 -17.24 9.64
N ALA A 157 3.01 -16.17 8.92
CA ALA A 157 1.70 -16.00 8.31
C ALA A 157 1.79 -15.58 6.84
N VAL A 158 0.92 -16.14 6.01
CA VAL A 158 0.74 -15.76 4.60
C VAL A 158 -0.68 -15.23 4.45
N ILE A 159 -0.82 -13.94 4.14
CA ILE A 159 -2.11 -13.31 3.87
C ILE A 159 -2.50 -13.53 2.40
N PHE A 160 -3.79 -13.84 2.18
CA PHE A 160 -4.35 -14.10 0.86
C PHE A 160 -5.81 -13.61 0.80
N GLY A 161 -6.14 -12.69 -0.11
CA GLY A 161 -7.53 -12.23 -0.27
C GLY A 161 -7.74 -11.04 -1.21
N TYR A 162 -8.97 -10.51 -1.20
CA TYR A 162 -9.42 -9.34 -1.97
C TYR A 162 -9.84 -8.20 -1.04
N PHE A 163 -8.84 -7.59 -0.41
CA PHE A 163 -9.06 -6.58 0.62
C PHE A 163 -9.56 -5.24 0.06
N GLN A 164 -10.34 -4.52 0.88
CA GLN A 164 -10.95 -3.23 0.51
C GLN A 164 -10.26 -2.08 1.27
N SER A 165 -9.87 -1.00 0.58
CA SER A 165 -9.06 0.12 1.12
C SER A 165 -9.59 0.74 2.39
N TRP A 166 -10.88 1.10 2.35
CA TRP A 166 -11.52 1.87 3.40
C TRP A 166 -11.61 1.12 4.74
N LYS A 167 -11.43 -0.21 4.74
CA LYS A 167 -11.61 -1.06 5.92
C LYS A 167 -10.37 -1.16 6.80
N TYR A 168 -9.18 -1.05 6.22
CA TYR A 168 -7.96 -1.49 6.88
C TYR A 168 -6.86 -0.43 6.97
N PHE A 169 -7.00 0.70 6.27
CA PHE A 169 -5.87 1.58 5.99
C PHE A 169 -5.87 2.93 6.70
N THR A 170 -6.83 3.23 7.57
CA THR A 170 -6.94 4.56 8.20
C THR A 170 -5.65 4.96 8.92
N ASP A 171 -4.98 4.02 9.60
CA ASP A 171 -3.85 4.34 10.49
C ASP A 171 -2.47 4.10 9.86
N ILE A 172 -2.42 3.58 8.64
CA ILE A 172 -1.16 3.24 7.94
C ILE A 172 -0.89 4.05 6.69
N GLN A 173 -1.80 4.95 6.28
CA GLN A 173 -1.65 5.61 4.98
C GLN A 173 -0.32 6.35 4.83
N SER A 174 0.12 7.05 5.87
CA SER A 174 1.41 7.76 5.85
C SER A 174 2.58 6.79 5.71
N HIS A 175 2.55 5.67 6.43
CA HIS A 175 3.59 4.65 6.36
C HIS A 175 3.62 3.96 4.99
N LEU A 176 2.44 3.59 4.46
CA LEU A 176 2.31 3.02 3.12
C LEU A 176 2.89 3.93 2.04
N ARG A 177 2.56 5.22 2.09
CA ARG A 177 3.04 6.21 1.12
C ARG A 177 4.55 6.39 1.20
N GLY A 178 5.15 6.27 2.38
CA GLY A 178 6.61 6.31 2.52
C GLY A 178 7.31 5.04 2.03
N SER A 179 6.64 3.89 2.10
CA SER A 179 7.21 2.58 1.72
C SER A 179 7.07 2.24 0.24
N LEU A 180 6.16 2.88 -0.49
CA LEU A 180 5.88 2.60 -1.90
C LEU A 180 6.25 3.80 -2.77
N ASN A 181 7.44 3.74 -3.37
CA ASN A 181 7.89 4.74 -4.33
C ASN A 181 7.77 4.16 -5.74
N PHE A 182 7.30 4.93 -6.71
CA PHE A 182 7.32 4.46 -8.09
C PHE A 182 8.76 4.40 -8.59
N LYS A 183 9.06 3.41 -9.44
CA LYS A 183 10.35 3.40 -10.13
C LYS A 183 10.43 4.56 -11.13
N PRO A 184 11.62 5.12 -11.40
CA PRO A 184 11.77 6.30 -12.25
C PRO A 184 11.12 6.16 -13.64
N HIS A 185 11.18 4.98 -14.26
CA HIS A 185 10.58 4.74 -15.57
C HIS A 185 9.04 4.75 -15.53
N VAL A 186 8.42 4.31 -14.43
CA VAL A 186 6.97 4.36 -14.23
C VAL A 186 6.53 5.81 -14.03
N GLU A 187 7.27 6.58 -13.22
CA GLU A 187 7.01 7.99 -13.00
C GLU A 187 7.12 8.80 -14.30
N ALA A 188 8.16 8.56 -15.10
CA ALA A 188 8.35 9.21 -16.38
C ALA A 188 7.17 8.93 -17.32
N THR A 189 6.78 7.67 -17.45
CA THR A 189 5.64 7.24 -18.29
C THR A 189 4.33 7.88 -17.83
N ALA A 190 4.06 7.87 -16.52
CA ALA A 190 2.85 8.48 -15.96
C ALA A 190 2.82 10.00 -16.15
N SER A 191 3.98 10.66 -15.97
CA SER A 191 4.12 12.10 -16.15
C SER A 191 3.89 12.54 -17.60
N GLU A 192 4.44 11.80 -18.56
CA GLU A 192 4.21 12.03 -19.99
C GLU A 192 2.73 11.88 -20.35
N PHE A 193 2.09 10.80 -19.88
CA PHE A 193 0.67 10.56 -20.09
C PHE A 193 -0.19 11.71 -19.53
N ILE A 194 0.01 12.08 -18.26
CA ILE A 194 -0.75 13.15 -17.61
C ILE A 194 -0.55 14.47 -18.35
N ARG A 195 0.69 14.79 -18.74
CA ARG A 195 0.98 15.99 -19.52
C ARG A 195 0.21 16.01 -20.84
N GLY A 196 0.23 14.90 -21.58
CA GLY A 196 -0.50 14.78 -22.84
C GLY A 196 -2.00 15.00 -22.69
N GLU A 197 -2.62 14.45 -21.64
CA GLU A 197 -4.05 14.64 -21.38
C GLU A 197 -4.38 16.07 -20.93
N VAL A 198 -3.54 16.68 -20.09
CA VAL A 198 -3.73 18.08 -19.67
C VAL A 198 -3.67 19.01 -20.87
N THR A 199 -2.65 18.89 -21.74
CA THR A 199 -2.51 19.73 -22.94
C THR A 199 -3.73 19.59 -23.86
N LYS A 200 -4.24 18.37 -24.07
CA LYS A 200 -5.44 18.14 -24.90
C LYS A 200 -6.69 18.82 -24.36
N HIS A 201 -6.85 18.90 -23.04
CA HIS A 201 -8.11 19.31 -22.41
C HIS A 201 -8.13 20.76 -21.92
N THR A 202 -6.99 21.43 -21.82
CA THR A 202 -6.92 22.77 -21.21
C THR A 202 -6.72 23.91 -22.20
N ASN A 203 -6.56 23.64 -23.52
CA ASN A 203 -6.13 24.64 -24.51
C ASN A 203 -4.89 25.44 -24.05
N LEU A 204 -4.11 24.91 -23.11
CA LEU A 204 -2.87 25.51 -22.68
C LEU A 204 -1.86 25.25 -23.79
N ASP A 205 -1.40 26.31 -24.44
CA ASP A 205 -0.27 26.26 -25.36
C ASP A 205 0.94 25.62 -24.67
N ASP A 206 1.76 24.90 -25.44
CA ASP A 206 3.01 24.28 -25.01
C ASP A 206 3.92 25.30 -24.30
N GLY A 207 3.79 25.42 -22.97
CA GLY A 207 4.54 26.41 -22.19
C GLY A 207 3.92 26.80 -20.84
N GLN A 208 2.61 26.62 -20.63
CA GLN A 208 1.99 26.83 -19.32
C GLN A 208 1.94 25.52 -18.53
N TYR A 209 2.98 25.29 -17.73
CA TYR A 209 3.09 24.11 -16.87
C TYR A 209 2.38 24.32 -15.53
N ILE A 210 1.47 23.41 -15.17
CA ILE A 210 1.06 23.22 -13.78
C ILE A 210 2.08 22.27 -13.15
N LEU A 211 2.94 22.79 -12.28
CA LEU A 211 3.74 21.96 -11.37
C LEU A 211 2.78 21.37 -10.33
N ILE A 212 2.63 20.04 -10.34
CA ILE A 212 1.82 19.27 -9.37
C ILE A 212 2.74 18.55 -8.39
#